data_AF-A0A346N7K5-F1
#
_entry.id   AF-A0A346N7K5-F1
#
_cell.length_a   1.000
_cell.length_b   1.000
_cell.length_c   1.000
_cell.angle_alpha   90.00
_cell.angle_beta   90.00
_cell.angle_gamma   90.00
#
_symmetry.space_group_name_H-M   'P 1'
#
loop_
_entity.id
_entity.type
_entity.pdbx_description
1 polymer ?
#
loop_
_entity_poly.entity_id
_entity_poly.type
_entity_poly.pdbx_seq_one_letter_code
_entity_poly.pdbx_strand_id
1 'polypeptide(L)' 'MTTPANLKQQAHQLIDQLPDNATWEDVVYELALRRSIEKGLAQADAGLLVPVEDLLNSFGVPKSI' A
#
# COMPACT_ATOMS: atom_id res chain seq x y z
N MET A 1 6.89 10.47 22.75
CA MET A 1 6.89 9.09 22.21
C MET A 1 5.45 8.75 21.86
N THR A 2 5.10 8.76 20.57
CA THR A 2 3.76 8.37 20.11
C THR A 2 3.68 6.85 20.07
N THR A 3 2.84 6.26 20.91
CA THR A 3 2.53 4.83 20.84
C THR A 3 1.87 4.56 19.48
N PRO A 4 2.33 3.55 18.71
CA PRO A 4 1.68 3.20 17.46
C PRO A 4 0.21 2.86 17.73
N ALA A 5 -0.70 3.44 16.92
CA ALA A 5 -2.12 3.18 17.00
C ALA A 5 -2.36 1.67 16.84
N ASN A 6 -3.21 1.08 17.69
CA ASN A 6 -3.58 -0.32 17.55
C ASN A 6 -4.48 -0.52 16.31
N LEU A 7 -4.68 -1.78 15.89
CA LEU A 7 -5.47 -2.11 14.69
C LEU A 7 -6.86 -1.45 14.67
N LYS A 8 -7.54 -1.40 15.82
CA LYS A 8 -8.88 -0.79 15.90
C LYS A 8 -8.81 0.71 15.64
N GLN A 9 -7.84 1.40 16.22
CA GLN A 9 -7.64 2.83 16.01
C GLN A 9 -7.30 3.15 14.56
N GLN A 10 -6.45 2.34 13.93
CA GLN A 10 -6.12 2.50 12.51
C GLN A 10 -7.33 2.28 11.60
N ALA A 11 -8.14 1.26 11.89
CA ALA A 11 -9.38 1.02 11.16
C ALA A 11 -10.37 2.18 11.31
N HIS A 12 -10.55 2.72 12.53
CA HIS A 12 -11.38 3.90 12.74
C HIS A 12 -10.87 5.11 11.93
N GLN A 13 -9.57 5.40 11.98
CA GLN A 13 -8.98 6.50 11.21
C GLN A 13 -9.17 6.34 9.70
N LEU A 14 -9.14 5.12 9.18
CA LEU A 14 -9.43 4.84 7.77
C LEU A 14 -10.89 5.18 7.47
N ILE A 15 -11.83 4.69 8.27
CA ILE A 15 -13.26 4.94 8.08
C ILE A 15 -13.58 6.44 8.18
N ASP A 16 -12.96 7.16 9.13
CA ASP A 16 -13.16 8.61 9.31
C ASP A 16 -12.67 9.46 8.12
N GLN A 17 -11.82 8.90 7.24
CA GLN A 17 -11.29 9.57 6.06
C GLN A 17 -12.13 9.31 4.79
N LEU A 18 -13.05 8.34 4.85
CA LEU A 18 -13.93 8.04 3.72
C LEU A 18 -14.98 9.15 3.56
N PRO A 19 -15.43 9.43 2.32
CA PRO A 19 -16.53 10.35 2.11
C PRO A 19 -17.85 9.78 2.67
N ASP A 20 -18.79 10.65 3.06
CA ASP A 20 -20.07 10.23 3.65
C ASP A 20 -20.91 9.30 2.75
N ASN A 21 -20.68 9.36 1.44
CA ASN A 21 -21.35 8.51 0.45
C ASN A 21 -20.54 7.25 0.09
N ALA A 22 -19.47 6.95 0.82
CA ALA A 22 -18.66 5.76 0.61
C ALA A 22 -19.51 4.48 0.75
N THR A 23 -19.18 3.53 -0.10
CA THR A 23 -19.79 2.21 -0.15
C THR A 23 -18.90 1.18 0.54
N TRP A 24 -19.42 -0.03 0.73
CA TRP A 24 -18.61 -1.15 1.21
C TRP A 24 -17.46 -1.52 0.26
N GLU A 25 -17.61 -1.27 -1.05
CA GLU A 25 -16.53 -1.49 -2.01
C GLU A 25 -15.35 -0.52 -1.76
N ASP A 26 -15.64 0.73 -1.41
CA ASP A 26 -14.60 1.72 -1.08
C ASP A 26 -13.85 1.32 0.20
N VAL A 27 -14.56 0.81 1.21
CA VAL A 27 -13.95 0.29 2.44
C VAL A 27 -13.01 -0.88 2.14
N VAL A 28 -13.45 -1.83 1.31
CA VAL A 28 -12.64 -3.00 0.91
C VAL A 28 -11.41 -2.55 0.11
N TYR A 29 -11.58 -1.60 -0.80
CA TYR A 29 -10.48 -1.03 -1.58
C TYR A 29 -9.41 -0.40 -0.69
N GLU A 30 -9.80 0.48 0.23
CA GLU A 30 -8.86 1.16 1.14
C GLU A 30 -8.11 0.18 2.04
N LEU A 31 -8.79 -0.85 2.56
CA LEU A 31 -8.15 -1.91 3.33
C LEU A 31 -7.13 -2.70 2.51
N ALA A 32 -7.47 -3.05 1.27
CA ALA A 32 -6.57 -3.76 0.38
C ALA A 32 -5.35 -2.91 0.00
N LEU A 33 -5.56 -1.61 -0.24
CA LEU A 33 -4.51 -0.65 -0.55
C LEU A 33 -3.51 -0.53 0.61
N ARG A 34 -3.98 -0.33 1.84
CA ARG A 34 -3.12 -0.26 3.03
C ARG A 34 -2.31 -1.52 3.22
N ARG A 35 -2.95 -2.70 3.12
CA ARG A 35 -2.26 -3.99 3.20
C ARG A 35 -1.16 -4.11 2.14
N SER A 36 -1.42 -3.64 0.92
CA SER A 36 -0.45 -3.67 -0.17
C SER A 36 0.77 -2.80 0.15
N ILE A 37 0.55 -1.60 0.69
CA ILE A 37 1.61 -0.68 1.10
C ILE A 37 2.45 -1.28 2.23
N GLU A 38 1.82 -1.77 3.30
CA GLU A 38 2.52 -2.37 4.44
C GLU A 38 3.37 -3.57 4.01
N LYS A 39 2.82 -4.42 3.12
CA LYS A 39 3.56 -5.54 2.55
C LYS A 39 4.75 -5.05 1.74
N GLY A 40 4.57 -4.04 0.89
CA GLY A 40 5.65 -3.47 0.07
C GLY A 40 6.77 -2.87 0.92
N LEU A 41 6.42 -2.13 1.98
CA LEU A 41 7.39 -1.59 2.94
C LEU A 41 8.17 -2.71 3.63
N ALA A 42 7.49 -3.74 4.14
CA ALA A 42 8.15 -4.88 4.76
C ALA A 42 9.07 -5.65 3.79
N GLN A 43 8.69 -5.77 2.52
CA GLN A 43 9.54 -6.35 1.49
C GLN A 43 10.77 -5.48 1.21
N ALA A 44 10.61 -4.16 1.15
CA ALA A 44 11.72 -3.22 0.98
C ALA A 44 12.71 -3.28 2.15
N ASP A 45 12.21 -3.29 3.38
CA ASP A 45 13.03 -3.42 4.60
C ASP A 45 13.77 -4.77 4.64
N ALA A 46 13.17 -5.83 4.10
CA ALA A 46 13.78 -7.14 3.95
C ALA A 46 14.73 -7.25 2.73
N GLY A 47 14.92 -6.19 1.95
CA GLY A 47 15.75 -6.19 0.74
C GLY A 47 15.17 -7.00 -0.42
N LEU A 48 13.88 -7.36 -0.37
CA LEU A 48 13.16 -8.12 -1.40
C LEU A 48 12.69 -7.18 -2.52
N LEU A 49 13.62 -6.47 -3.14
CA LEU A 49 13.38 -5.51 -4.21
C LEU A 49 13.89 -6.04 -5.55
N VAL A 50 13.31 -5.53 -6.64
CA VAL A 50 13.80 -5.74 -8.00
C VAL A 50 14.36 -4.42 -8.54
N PRO A 51 15.53 -4.41 -9.20
CA PRO A 51 16.00 -3.24 -9.92
C PRO A 51 14.98 -2.79 -10.96
N VAL A 52 14.84 -1.48 -11.15
CA VAL A 52 13.86 -0.92 -12.09
C VAL A 52 14.14 -1.36 -13.52
N GLU A 53 15.42 -1.52 -13.87
CA GLU A 53 15.85 -2.01 -15.17
C GLU A 53 15.34 -3.43 -15.44
N ASP A 54 15.48 -4.32 -14.46
CA ASP A 54 15.04 -5.72 -14.56
C ASP A 54 13.52 -5.81 -14.66
N LEU A 55 12.80 -4.96 -13.90
CA LEU A 55 11.35 -4.85 -13.96
C LEU A 55 10.89 -4.42 -15.36
N LEU A 56 11.44 -3.32 -15.89
CA LEU A 56 11.06 -2.80 -17.21
C LEU A 56 11.34 -3.81 -18.33
N ASN A 57 12.49 -4.49 -18.27
CA ASN A 57 12.84 -5.57 -19.20
C ASN A 57 11.81 -6.70 -19.17
N SER A 58 11.29 -7.06 -17.98
CA SER A 58 10.27 -8.11 -17.84
C SER A 58 8.92 -7.77 -18.49
N PHE A 59 8.62 -6.47 -18.67
CA PHE A 59 7.44 -5.97 -19.37
C PHE A 59 7.71 -5.59 -20.83
N GLY A 60 8.94 -5.81 -21.34
CA GLY A 60 9.33 -5.44 -22.70
C GLY A 60 9.41 -3.92 -22.92
N VAL A 61 9.51 -3.13 -21.85
CA VAL A 61 9.64 -1.67 -21.94
C VAL A 61 11.11 -1.32 -22.24
N PRO A 62 11.41 -0.66 -23.39
CA PRO A 62 12.77 -0.32 -23.73
C PRO A 62 13.34 0.72 -22.76
N LYS A 63 14.62 0.58 -22.42
CA LYS A 63 15.33 1.56 -21.60
C LYS A 63 15.32 2.90 -22.35
N SER A 64 14.72 3.94 -21.76
CA SER A 64 14.85 5.29 -22.30
C SER A 64 16.32 5.68 -22.24
N ILE A 65 16.84 6.05 -23.40
CA ILE A 65 18.23 6.44 -23.66
C ILE A 65 18.53 7.78 -23.02
#